data_AF-A0A6C0JRB3-F1
#
_entry.id   AF-A0A6C0JRB3-F1
#
_cell.length_a   1.000
_cell.length_b   1.000
_cell.length_c   1.000
_cell.angle_alpha   90.00
_cell.angle_beta   90.00
_cell.angle_gamma   90.00
#
_symmetry.space_group_name_H-M   'P 1'
#
loop_
_entity.id
_entity.type
_entity.pdbx_description
1 polymer ?
#
loop_
_entity_poly.entity_id
_entity_poly.type
_entity_poly.pdbx_seq_one_letter_code
_entity_poly.pdbx_strand_id
1 'polypeptide(L)'
;METNNIANHIITNDFVEKYNITNINNDNEKILDYVEYCKTNILLTKYKIPELKKIAKHHNIKITGTKPVLVSRIKLHFHRIKLAIKIQALFRGFVLRISLKLRGPALKNRTICVNDNDFVSLEPIDEIEIENFYSYTDSKNFTYGFDIGSLAQSLKQKGRLENPYNREKLDTACINNIKRLHSLSFIVFPEFKNNHERIIINQRNARLQNRNYIINTHNDNINYVNRQNVIFTPEQQNRISRLIETRNTSLSQRIINLFMEIDQLGNYTQISWFESLNIDSFVRLYGHLYDIWYTRSQTPREIRVNICPFPNPFSNSNYRYLTGAYGLDPIKTACVEAFENLVFTGSDDEYRKLGAIYVLIALTMVSTGAREAMPWLYESVSIF
;
A
#
# COMPACT_ATOMS: atom_id res chain seq x y z
N MET A 1 -15.99 -33.87 13.14
CA MET A 1 -16.96 -33.82 12.03
C MET A 1 -17.39 -32.40 11.70
N GLU A 2 -17.45 -31.48 12.68
CA GLU A 2 -17.82 -30.06 12.49
C GLU A 2 -16.88 -29.26 11.56
N THR A 3 -15.58 -29.53 11.57
CA THR A 3 -14.60 -28.84 10.71
C THR A 3 -14.85 -29.05 9.21
N ASN A 4 -15.42 -30.19 8.82
CA ASN A 4 -15.76 -30.47 7.41
C ASN A 4 -17.07 -29.78 7.00
N ASN A 5 -17.98 -29.52 7.95
CA ASN A 5 -19.23 -28.80 7.69
C ASN A 5 -18.97 -27.29 7.53
N ILE A 6 -18.13 -26.71 8.37
CA ILE A 6 -17.72 -25.30 8.28
C ILE A 6 -16.90 -25.05 7.01
N ALA A 7 -15.98 -25.96 6.67
CA ALA A 7 -15.21 -25.86 5.43
C ALA A 7 -16.11 -25.90 4.19
N ASN A 8 -17.10 -26.79 4.15
CA ASN A 8 -18.05 -26.85 3.04
C ASN A 8 -18.93 -25.60 2.98
N HIS A 9 -19.47 -25.13 4.12
CA HIS A 9 -20.27 -23.91 4.20
C HIS A 9 -19.53 -22.67 3.67
N ILE A 10 -18.29 -22.45 4.10
CA ILE A 10 -17.45 -21.30 3.68
C ILE A 10 -17.04 -21.43 2.20
N ILE A 11 -16.85 -22.66 1.70
CA ILE A 11 -16.49 -22.89 0.29
C ILE A 11 -17.68 -22.64 -0.64
N THR A 12 -18.92 -22.86 -0.18
CA THR A 12 -20.12 -22.85 -1.04
C THR A 12 -21.06 -21.66 -0.87
N ASN A 13 -21.24 -21.07 0.32
CA ASN A 13 -22.40 -20.21 0.59
C ASN A 13 -22.16 -18.69 0.46
N ASP A 14 -21.02 -18.14 0.87
CA ASP A 14 -20.93 -16.69 1.11
C ASP A 14 -20.76 -15.78 -0.14
N PHE A 15 -20.71 -16.34 -1.35
CA PHE A 15 -20.51 -15.53 -2.56
C PHE A 15 -21.48 -15.80 -3.72
N VAL A 16 -22.43 -16.73 -3.57
CA VAL A 16 -23.54 -16.83 -4.54
C VAL A 16 -24.46 -15.61 -4.40
N GLU A 17 -24.68 -15.11 -3.17
CA GLU A 17 -25.52 -13.93 -2.93
C GLU A 17 -24.88 -12.63 -3.42
N LYS A 18 -23.55 -12.50 -3.42
CA LYS A 18 -22.87 -11.23 -3.71
C LYS A 18 -22.83 -10.85 -5.20
N TYR A 19 -23.25 -11.76 -6.09
CA TYR A 19 -23.52 -11.43 -7.50
C TYR A 19 -24.98 -11.03 -7.76
N ASN A 20 -25.83 -10.99 -6.73
CA ASN A 20 -27.12 -10.30 -6.79
C ASN A 20 -26.93 -8.83 -6.40
N ILE A 21 -26.19 -8.05 -7.20
CA ILE A 21 -26.39 -6.60 -7.20
C ILE A 21 -27.46 -6.34 -8.26
N THR A 22 -28.70 -6.36 -7.78
CA THR A 22 -29.85 -5.74 -8.40
C THR A 22 -29.56 -4.26 -8.60
N ASN A 23 -29.18 -3.86 -9.81
CA ASN A 23 -29.62 -2.57 -10.32
C ASN A 23 -30.99 -2.78 -10.93
N ILE A 24 -31.99 -2.40 -10.14
CA ILE A 24 -33.36 -2.17 -10.58
C ILE A 24 -33.27 -1.12 -11.69
N ASN A 25 -33.51 -1.56 -12.93
CA ASN A 25 -34.12 -0.74 -13.96
C ASN A 25 -35.21 -1.61 -14.58
N ASN A 26 -36.45 -1.20 -14.34
CA ASN A 26 -37.62 -1.69 -15.06
C ASN A 26 -37.39 -1.50 -16.56
N ASP A 27 -37.21 -2.60 -17.28
CA ASP A 27 -38.02 -2.95 -18.44
C ASP A 27 -37.63 -4.34 -18.97
N ASN A 28 -38.65 -5.09 -19.36
CA ASN A 28 -38.64 -6.51 -19.69
C ASN A 28 -37.62 -6.92 -20.76
N GLU A 29 -36.58 -7.66 -20.36
CA GLU A 29 -36.00 -8.79 -21.11
C GLU A 29 -34.95 -9.49 -20.23
N LYS A 30 -35.19 -10.74 -19.83
CA LYS A 30 -34.24 -11.53 -19.04
C LYS A 30 -33.02 -11.87 -19.92
N ILE A 31 -31.89 -11.20 -19.66
CA ILE A 31 -30.65 -11.38 -20.45
C ILE A 31 -29.92 -12.63 -19.95
N LEU A 32 -29.54 -13.50 -20.89
CA LEU A 32 -28.83 -14.74 -20.60
C LEU A 32 -27.51 -14.51 -19.85
N ASP A 33 -27.43 -15.03 -18.62
CA ASP A 33 -26.19 -15.05 -17.82
C ASP A 33 -25.49 -16.42 -17.86
N TYR A 34 -24.31 -16.50 -17.22
CA TYR A 34 -23.55 -17.75 -17.15
C TYR A 34 -24.28 -18.86 -16.37
N VAL A 35 -25.00 -18.51 -15.30
CA VAL A 35 -25.70 -19.46 -14.42
C VAL A 35 -26.85 -20.11 -15.18
N GLU A 36 -27.64 -19.31 -15.88
CA GLU A 36 -28.74 -19.71 -16.75
C GLU A 36 -28.20 -20.51 -17.94
N TYR A 37 -27.11 -20.07 -18.58
CA TYR A 37 -26.44 -20.84 -19.64
C TYR A 37 -26.04 -22.26 -19.22
N CYS A 38 -25.61 -22.44 -17.97
CA CYS A 38 -25.24 -23.76 -17.45
C CYS A 38 -26.44 -24.65 -17.10
N LYS A 39 -27.59 -24.06 -16.72
CA LYS A 39 -28.77 -24.82 -16.26
C LYS A 39 -29.59 -25.42 -17.42
N THR A 40 -29.60 -24.79 -18.60
CA THR A 40 -30.66 -25.03 -19.61
C THR A 40 -30.17 -25.58 -20.95
N ASN A 41 -28.93 -26.09 -21.06
CA ASN A 41 -28.35 -26.63 -22.31
C ASN A 41 -28.64 -25.75 -23.56
N ILE A 42 -28.48 -24.43 -23.39
CA ILE A 42 -28.92 -23.44 -24.38
C ILE A 42 -28.07 -23.51 -25.65
N LEU A 43 -28.74 -23.68 -26.79
CA LEU A 43 -28.14 -23.56 -28.11
C LEU A 43 -28.13 -22.11 -28.58
N LEU A 44 -27.02 -21.40 -28.33
CA LEU A 44 -26.77 -20.03 -28.79
C LEU A 44 -26.93 -19.82 -30.31
N THR A 45 -26.88 -20.89 -31.10
CA THR A 45 -27.12 -20.86 -32.55
C THR A 45 -28.58 -20.52 -32.90
N LYS A 46 -29.53 -20.74 -31.99
CA LYS A 46 -30.96 -20.44 -32.20
C LYS A 46 -31.31 -18.95 -32.03
N TYR A 47 -30.47 -18.19 -31.33
CA TYR A 47 -30.71 -16.77 -31.06
C TYR A 47 -30.58 -15.90 -32.30
N LYS A 48 -31.36 -14.82 -32.36
CA LYS A 48 -31.24 -13.80 -33.42
C LYS A 48 -30.03 -12.90 -33.17
N ILE A 49 -29.48 -12.30 -34.22
CA ILE A 49 -28.30 -11.40 -34.12
C ILE A 49 -28.53 -10.25 -33.11
N PRO A 50 -29.69 -9.57 -33.07
CA PRO A 50 -29.95 -8.53 -32.07
C PRO A 50 -29.86 -9.04 -30.63
N GLU A 51 -30.41 -10.23 -30.35
CA GLU A 51 -30.36 -10.86 -29.02
C GLU A 51 -28.92 -11.23 -28.64
N LEU A 52 -28.15 -11.79 -29.57
CA LEU A 52 -26.72 -12.09 -29.36
C LEU A 52 -25.91 -10.83 -29.09
N LYS A 53 -26.22 -9.70 -29.75
CA LYS A 53 -25.58 -8.41 -29.49
C LYS A 53 -25.97 -7.85 -28.12
N LYS A 54 -27.23 -8.03 -27.67
CA LYS A 54 -27.67 -7.66 -26.32
C LYS A 54 -26.89 -8.45 -25.25
N ILE A 55 -26.80 -9.78 -25.41
CA ILE A 55 -26.02 -10.65 -24.50
C ILE A 55 -24.53 -10.24 -24.50
N ALA A 56 -23.93 -10.06 -25.68
CA ALA A 56 -22.53 -9.64 -25.79
C ALA A 56 -22.28 -8.28 -25.12
N LYS A 57 -23.18 -7.30 -25.30
CA LYS A 57 -23.09 -5.99 -24.66
C LYS A 57 -23.15 -6.10 -23.14
N HIS A 58 -24.10 -6.88 -22.60
CA HIS A 58 -24.26 -7.08 -21.16
C HIS A 58 -23.00 -7.68 -20.50
N HIS A 59 -22.35 -8.63 -21.17
CA HIS A 59 -21.12 -9.28 -20.67
C HIS A 59 -19.82 -8.56 -21.09
N ASN A 60 -19.91 -7.32 -21.59
CA ASN A 60 -18.75 -6.53 -22.07
C ASN A 60 -17.91 -7.23 -23.15
N ILE A 61 -18.56 -7.97 -24.06
CA ILE A 61 -17.96 -8.68 -25.19
C ILE A 61 -18.10 -7.82 -26.47
N LYS A 62 -17.09 -7.87 -27.34
CA LYS A 62 -17.11 -7.19 -28.65
C LYS A 62 -18.32 -7.64 -29.50
N ILE A 63 -19.19 -6.67 -29.83
CA ILE A 63 -20.50 -6.86 -30.52
C ILE A 63 -20.44 -6.93 -32.05
N THR A 64 -19.28 -6.71 -32.68
CA THR A 64 -19.15 -6.69 -34.15
C THR A 64 -18.85 -8.07 -34.73
N GLY A 65 -19.31 -8.35 -35.95
CA GLY A 65 -19.04 -9.58 -36.69
C GLY A 65 -20.29 -10.38 -37.09
N THR A 66 -20.06 -11.52 -37.74
CA THR A 66 -21.13 -12.44 -38.18
C THR A 66 -21.71 -13.23 -37.00
N LYS A 67 -22.89 -13.84 -37.20
CA LYS A 67 -23.57 -14.65 -36.17
C LYS A 67 -22.66 -15.76 -35.58
N PRO A 68 -21.91 -16.55 -36.38
CA PRO A 68 -21.00 -17.56 -35.84
C PRO A 68 -19.89 -16.97 -34.95
N VAL A 69 -19.37 -15.79 -35.30
CA VAL A 69 -18.32 -15.10 -34.53
C VAL A 69 -18.85 -14.58 -33.19
N LEU A 70 -20.07 -14.06 -33.15
CA LEU A 70 -20.70 -13.66 -31.89
C LEU A 70 -20.95 -14.85 -30.97
N VAL A 71 -21.49 -15.95 -31.53
CA VAL A 71 -21.72 -17.19 -30.77
C VAL A 71 -20.42 -17.75 -30.21
N SER A 72 -19.35 -17.81 -31.00
CA SER A 72 -18.06 -18.35 -30.53
C SER A 72 -17.46 -17.52 -29.40
N ARG A 73 -17.56 -16.18 -29.46
CA ARG A 73 -17.09 -15.29 -28.38
C ARG A 73 -17.88 -15.46 -27.09
N ILE A 74 -19.21 -15.54 -27.17
CA ILE A 74 -20.07 -15.74 -26.00
C ILE A 74 -19.78 -17.10 -25.35
N LYS A 75 -19.69 -18.17 -26.16
CA LYS A 75 -19.31 -19.51 -25.66
C LYS A 75 -17.94 -19.48 -24.97
N LEU A 76 -16.95 -18.85 -25.59
CA LEU A 76 -15.61 -18.73 -25.03
C LEU A 76 -15.61 -17.95 -23.71
N HIS A 77 -16.38 -16.86 -23.63
CA HIS A 77 -16.51 -16.06 -22.41
C HIS A 77 -17.11 -16.89 -21.25
N PHE A 78 -18.23 -17.58 -21.49
CA PHE A 78 -18.84 -18.46 -20.50
C PHE A 78 -17.96 -19.64 -20.11
N HIS A 79 -17.22 -20.21 -21.06
CA HIS A 79 -16.22 -21.23 -20.76
C HIS A 79 -15.10 -20.70 -19.85
N ARG A 80 -14.61 -19.48 -20.11
CA ARG A 80 -13.61 -18.81 -19.25
C ARG A 80 -14.15 -18.54 -17.85
N ILE A 81 -15.41 -18.13 -17.71
CA ILE A 81 -16.07 -17.97 -16.41
C ILE A 81 -16.08 -19.31 -15.66
N LYS A 82 -16.47 -20.41 -16.31
CA LYS A 82 -16.44 -21.76 -15.71
C LYS A 82 -15.06 -22.13 -15.17
N LEU A 83 -14.00 -21.88 -15.96
CA LEU A 83 -12.62 -22.15 -15.55
C LEU A 83 -12.19 -21.24 -14.40
N ALA A 84 -12.53 -19.95 -14.45
CA ALA A 84 -12.22 -18.98 -13.40
C ALA A 84 -12.86 -19.40 -12.07
N ILE A 85 -14.13 -19.82 -12.06
CA ILE A 85 -14.83 -20.29 -10.86
C ILE A 85 -14.09 -21.49 -10.24
N LYS A 86 -13.63 -22.45 -11.06
CA LYS A 86 -12.84 -23.60 -10.57
C LYS A 86 -11.51 -23.16 -9.93
N ILE A 87 -10.78 -22.26 -10.58
CA ILE A 87 -9.51 -21.72 -10.05
C ILE A 87 -9.77 -20.99 -8.72
N GLN A 88 -10.80 -20.15 -8.67
CA GLN A 88 -11.17 -19.42 -7.47
C GLN A 88 -11.57 -20.35 -6.32
N ALA A 89 -12.30 -21.45 -6.60
CA ALA A 89 -12.65 -22.44 -5.59
C ALA A 89 -11.41 -23.13 -4.99
N LEU A 90 -10.46 -23.54 -5.84
CA LEU A 90 -9.18 -24.11 -5.38
C LEU A 90 -8.38 -23.10 -4.54
N PHE A 91 -8.34 -21.84 -4.98
CA PHE A 91 -7.66 -20.77 -4.25
C PHE A 91 -8.31 -20.49 -2.88
N ARG A 92 -9.65 -20.40 -2.81
CA ARG A 92 -10.38 -20.27 -1.54
C ARG A 92 -10.05 -21.41 -0.58
N GLY A 93 -10.09 -22.66 -1.06
CA GLY A 93 -9.72 -23.83 -0.25
C GLY A 93 -8.24 -23.83 0.17
N PHE A 94 -7.33 -23.29 -0.65
CA PHE A 94 -5.93 -23.09 -0.26
C PHE A 94 -5.79 -22.05 0.87
N VAL A 95 -6.46 -20.91 0.75
CA VAL A 95 -6.46 -19.84 1.77
C VAL A 95 -7.02 -20.34 3.10
N LEU A 96 -8.16 -21.04 3.09
CA LEU A 96 -8.77 -21.63 4.28
C LEU A 96 -7.81 -22.63 4.97
N ARG A 97 -7.20 -23.54 4.21
CA ARG A 97 -6.25 -24.52 4.78
C ARG A 97 -5.04 -23.86 5.43
N ILE A 98 -4.54 -22.76 4.85
CA ILE A 98 -3.46 -21.98 5.47
C ILE A 98 -3.95 -21.32 6.76
N SER A 99 -5.13 -20.69 6.75
CA SER A 99 -5.72 -20.07 7.94
C SER A 99 -5.84 -21.08 9.07
N LEU A 100 -6.47 -22.25 8.82
CA LEU A 100 -6.62 -23.31 9.82
C LEU A 100 -5.25 -23.81 10.34
N LYS A 101 -4.26 -23.98 9.47
CA LYS A 101 -2.91 -24.39 9.90
C LYS A 101 -2.25 -23.35 10.81
N LEU A 102 -2.44 -22.07 10.55
CA LEU A 102 -1.83 -20.99 11.32
C LEU A 102 -2.46 -20.78 12.70
N ARG A 103 -3.67 -21.29 12.96
CA ARG A 103 -4.32 -21.22 14.29
C ARG A 103 -3.64 -22.08 15.35
N GLY A 104 -2.71 -22.95 14.93
CA GLY A 104 -1.82 -23.65 15.85
C GLY A 104 -2.37 -24.97 16.40
N PRO A 105 -1.63 -25.57 17.34
CA PRO A 105 -1.82 -26.96 17.76
C PRO A 105 -3.11 -27.20 18.54
N ALA A 106 -3.61 -26.20 19.26
CA ALA A 106 -4.81 -26.34 20.10
C ALA A 106 -6.13 -26.12 19.34
N LEU A 107 -6.09 -25.93 18.01
CA LEU A 107 -7.29 -25.68 17.22
C LEU A 107 -8.31 -26.83 17.33
N LYS A 108 -7.83 -28.08 17.31
CA LYS A 108 -8.69 -29.28 17.37
C LYS A 108 -9.01 -29.73 18.79
N ASN A 109 -8.12 -29.41 19.72
CA ASN A 109 -8.28 -29.75 21.11
C ASN A 109 -7.76 -28.59 21.96
N ARG A 110 -8.70 -27.84 22.55
CA ARG A 110 -8.40 -26.64 23.32
C ARG A 110 -7.90 -26.94 24.73
N THR A 111 -8.16 -28.14 25.24
CA THR A 111 -7.77 -28.56 26.59
C THR A 111 -6.26 -28.71 26.78
N ILE A 112 -5.47 -28.64 25.69
CA ILE A 112 -4.00 -28.66 25.78
C ILE A 112 -3.43 -27.28 26.12
N CYS A 113 -4.25 -26.23 26.07
CA CYS A 113 -3.86 -24.90 26.50
C CYS A 113 -3.66 -24.89 28.02
N VAL A 114 -2.60 -24.24 28.48
CA VAL A 114 -2.30 -24.10 29.91
C VAL A 114 -3.02 -22.92 30.57
N ASN A 115 -3.58 -22.02 29.78
CA ASN A 115 -4.37 -20.89 30.24
C ASN A 115 -5.85 -21.15 30.01
N ASP A 116 -6.68 -20.77 30.99
CA ASP A 116 -8.12 -21.04 30.99
C ASP A 116 -8.92 -19.97 30.22
N ASN A 117 -8.45 -18.72 30.22
CA ASN A 117 -9.12 -17.58 29.60
C ASN A 117 -8.16 -16.80 28.70
N ASP A 118 -8.68 -15.98 27.78
CA ASP A 118 -7.91 -14.97 27.05
C ASP A 118 -7.52 -13.78 27.96
N PHE A 119 -6.44 -13.08 27.60
CA PHE A 119 -5.86 -12.02 28.42
C PHE A 119 -6.50 -10.63 28.23
N VAL A 120 -7.29 -10.41 27.18
CA VAL A 120 -8.03 -9.15 26.95
C VAL A 120 -9.53 -9.37 26.99
N SER A 121 -10.06 -10.32 26.22
CA SER A 121 -11.50 -10.58 26.19
C SER A 121 -11.99 -11.24 27.48
N LEU A 122 -11.08 -11.90 28.20
CA LEU A 122 -11.36 -12.72 29.39
C LEU A 122 -12.30 -13.90 29.11
N GLU A 123 -12.58 -14.17 27.84
CA GLU A 123 -13.39 -15.31 27.42
C GLU A 123 -12.65 -16.62 27.70
N PRO A 124 -13.34 -17.66 28.22
CA PRO A 124 -12.77 -18.99 28.33
C PRO A 124 -12.24 -19.49 26.98
N ILE A 125 -11.08 -20.14 26.99
CA ILE A 125 -10.40 -20.58 25.76
C ILE A 125 -11.28 -21.51 24.93
N ASP A 126 -12.12 -22.31 25.57
CA ASP A 126 -13.08 -23.24 25.01
C ASP A 126 -14.29 -22.57 24.35
N GLU A 127 -14.60 -21.31 24.71
CA GLU A 127 -15.72 -20.53 24.16
C GLU A 127 -15.34 -19.65 22.96
N ILE A 128 -14.05 -19.30 22.80
CA ILE A 128 -13.58 -18.44 21.70
C ILE A 128 -13.99 -19.01 20.33
N GLU A 129 -14.57 -18.23 19.42
CA GLU A 129 -14.98 -18.78 18.13
C GLU A 129 -13.79 -19.21 17.25
N ILE A 130 -14.02 -20.15 16.32
CA ILE A 130 -12.92 -20.70 15.51
C ILE A 130 -12.25 -19.64 14.65
N GLU A 131 -13.00 -18.63 14.21
CA GLU A 131 -12.54 -17.43 13.50
C GLU A 131 -11.55 -16.58 14.31
N ASN A 132 -11.73 -16.54 15.62
CA ASN A 132 -10.96 -15.70 16.54
C ASN A 132 -9.83 -16.48 17.22
N PHE A 133 -9.92 -17.81 17.27
CA PHE A 133 -8.96 -18.64 18.00
C PHE A 133 -7.56 -18.68 17.39
N TYR A 134 -6.55 -18.54 18.23
CA TYR A 134 -5.13 -18.76 17.93
C TYR A 134 -4.44 -19.50 19.07
N SER A 135 -3.44 -20.32 18.74
CA SER A 135 -2.61 -20.99 19.73
C SER A 135 -1.17 -21.13 19.26
N TYR A 136 -0.24 -21.17 20.21
CA TYR A 136 1.15 -21.50 19.93
C TYR A 136 1.76 -22.27 21.10
N THR A 137 2.84 -23.00 20.82
CA THR A 137 3.61 -23.74 21.82
C THR A 137 4.96 -23.05 22.00
N ASP A 138 5.34 -22.79 23.25
CA ASP A 138 6.61 -22.15 23.57
C ASP A 138 7.80 -23.13 23.55
N SER A 139 8.99 -22.61 23.86
CA SER A 139 10.22 -23.42 23.93
C SER A 139 10.24 -24.45 25.07
N LYS A 140 9.32 -24.31 26.04
CA LYS A 140 9.16 -25.18 27.21
C LYS A 140 8.02 -26.20 27.02
N ASN A 141 7.50 -26.33 25.80
CA ASN A 141 6.37 -27.20 25.43
C ASN A 141 5.03 -26.84 26.09
N PHE A 142 4.87 -25.62 26.60
CA PHE A 142 3.56 -25.14 27.05
C PHE A 142 2.80 -24.55 25.87
N THR A 143 1.56 -25.01 25.68
CA THR A 143 0.67 -24.47 24.66
C THR A 143 -0.25 -23.44 25.28
N TYR A 144 -0.37 -22.29 24.62
CA TYR A 144 -1.23 -21.20 25.04
C TYR A 144 -2.27 -20.93 23.97
N GLY A 145 -3.50 -20.65 24.41
CA GLY A 145 -4.63 -20.25 23.57
C GLY A 145 -4.94 -18.76 23.73
N PHE A 146 -5.37 -18.11 22.66
CA PHE A 146 -5.65 -16.68 22.63
C PHE A 146 -6.77 -16.36 21.64
N ASP A 147 -7.42 -15.24 21.89
CA ASP A 147 -8.14 -14.51 20.86
C ASP A 147 -7.12 -13.73 19.98
N ILE A 148 -7.21 -13.92 18.66
CA ILE A 148 -6.32 -13.29 17.68
C ILE A 148 -6.51 -11.77 17.62
N GLY A 149 -7.71 -11.28 17.90
CA GLY A 149 -8.06 -9.87 18.08
C GLY A 149 -7.37 -9.27 19.30
N SER A 150 -7.34 -9.98 20.42
CA SER A 150 -6.59 -9.58 21.62
C SER A 150 -5.09 -9.43 21.33
N LEU A 151 -4.51 -10.40 20.61
CA LEU A 151 -3.11 -10.33 20.16
C LEU A 151 -2.88 -9.18 19.17
N ALA A 152 -3.82 -8.93 18.26
CA ALA A 152 -3.76 -7.83 17.31
C ALA A 152 -3.77 -6.45 17.99
N GLN A 153 -4.64 -6.27 18.99
CA GLN A 153 -4.73 -5.06 19.80
C GLN A 153 -3.43 -4.81 20.59
N SER A 154 -2.92 -5.85 21.26
CA SER A 154 -1.65 -5.78 21.99
C SER A 154 -0.49 -5.36 21.09
N LEU A 155 -0.43 -5.93 19.88
CA LEU A 155 0.59 -5.57 18.89
C LEU A 155 0.47 -4.10 18.43
N LYS A 156 -0.75 -3.58 18.27
CA LYS A 156 -1.02 -2.19 17.87
C LYS A 156 -0.57 -1.20 18.95
N GLN A 157 -0.79 -1.52 20.23
CA GLN A 157 -0.50 -0.61 21.35
C GLN A 157 0.99 -0.61 21.74
N LYS A 158 1.61 -1.79 21.86
CA LYS A 158 2.95 -1.93 22.45
C LYS A 158 4.07 -2.00 21.42
N GLY A 159 3.77 -2.28 20.14
CA GLY A 159 4.76 -2.47 19.07
C GLY A 159 5.60 -3.76 19.18
N ARG A 160 5.60 -4.42 20.35
CA ARG A 160 6.20 -5.71 20.65
C ARG A 160 5.16 -6.65 21.24
N LEU A 161 5.35 -7.95 21.02
CA LEU A 161 4.46 -8.98 21.54
C LEU A 161 5.25 -9.92 22.46
N GLU A 162 4.84 -9.95 23.72
CA GLU A 162 5.30 -10.87 24.76
C GLU A 162 4.07 -11.66 25.21
N ASN A 163 4.25 -12.92 25.61
CA ASN A 163 3.15 -13.72 26.11
C ASN A 163 2.68 -13.13 27.46
N PRO A 164 1.38 -12.82 27.61
CA PRO A 164 0.85 -12.16 28.79
C PRO A 164 0.97 -12.99 30.08
N TYR A 165 1.05 -14.33 29.98
CA TYR A 165 1.12 -15.23 31.13
C TYR A 165 2.54 -15.45 31.66
N ASN A 166 3.53 -15.58 30.77
CA ASN A 166 4.90 -15.91 31.14
C ASN A 166 5.94 -14.82 30.79
N ARG A 167 5.52 -13.74 30.12
CA ARG A 167 6.34 -12.59 29.68
C ARG A 167 7.49 -12.94 28.74
N GLU A 168 7.51 -14.14 28.18
CA GLU A 168 8.50 -14.52 27.18
C GLU A 168 8.20 -13.83 25.85
N LYS A 169 9.26 -13.41 25.16
CA LYS A 169 9.14 -12.78 23.84
C LYS A 169 8.69 -13.82 22.81
N LEU A 170 7.69 -13.47 22.02
CA LEU A 170 7.33 -14.28 20.86
C LEU A 170 8.38 -14.11 19.77
N ASP A 171 8.76 -15.21 19.13
CA ASP A 171 9.71 -15.17 18.03
C ASP A 171 9.11 -14.42 16.82
N THR A 172 9.99 -13.97 15.92
CA THR A 172 9.57 -13.19 14.75
C THR A 172 8.68 -14.01 13.81
N ALA A 173 8.87 -15.33 13.76
CA ALA A 173 8.05 -16.24 12.96
C ALA A 173 6.61 -16.33 13.50
N CYS A 174 6.42 -16.49 14.81
CA CYS A 174 5.13 -16.48 15.48
C CYS A 174 4.40 -15.16 15.26
N ILE A 175 5.08 -14.02 15.46
CA ILE A 175 4.49 -12.69 15.21
C ILE A 175 4.05 -12.55 13.73
N ASN A 176 4.86 -13.03 12.79
CA ASN A 176 4.49 -13.01 11.37
C ASN A 176 3.31 -13.95 11.06
N ASN A 177 3.22 -15.09 11.73
CA ASN A 177 2.09 -16.02 11.61
C ASN A 177 0.81 -15.40 12.16
N ILE A 178 0.87 -14.69 13.30
CA ILE A 178 -0.24 -13.93 13.88
C ILE A 178 -0.75 -12.88 12.89
N LYS A 179 0.14 -12.03 12.37
CA LYS A 179 -0.20 -11.00 11.36
C LYS A 179 -0.83 -11.61 10.11
N ARG A 180 -0.26 -12.73 9.65
CA ARG A 180 -0.74 -13.46 8.47
C ARG A 180 -2.11 -14.08 8.72
N LEU A 181 -2.31 -14.76 9.85
CA LEU A 181 -3.58 -15.35 10.24
C LEU A 181 -4.65 -14.28 10.31
N HIS A 182 -4.42 -13.22 11.07
CA HIS A 182 -5.33 -12.08 11.19
C HIS A 182 -5.75 -11.56 9.81
N SER A 183 -4.78 -11.36 8.89
CA SER A 183 -5.06 -10.92 7.52
C SER A 183 -5.87 -11.92 6.69
N LEU A 184 -5.63 -13.23 6.86
CA LEU A 184 -6.38 -14.28 6.16
C LEU A 184 -7.79 -14.43 6.75
N SER A 185 -7.97 -14.20 8.05
CA SER A 185 -9.29 -14.25 8.70
C SER A 185 -10.26 -13.23 8.07
N PHE A 186 -9.79 -12.02 7.72
CA PHE A 186 -10.57 -11.03 6.94
C PHE A 186 -11.05 -11.49 5.56
N ILE A 187 -10.41 -12.52 4.99
CA ILE A 187 -10.75 -13.07 3.67
C ILE A 187 -11.69 -14.26 3.82
N VAL A 188 -11.46 -15.09 4.84
CA VAL A 188 -12.14 -16.37 5.03
C VAL A 188 -13.45 -16.23 5.81
N PHE A 189 -13.50 -15.35 6.80
CA PHE A 189 -14.60 -15.24 7.76
C PHE A 189 -15.24 -13.84 7.67
N PRO A 190 -16.48 -13.72 7.17
CA PRO A 190 -17.19 -12.43 7.11
C PRO A 190 -17.43 -11.80 8.48
N GLU A 191 -17.77 -12.61 9.50
CA GLU A 191 -18.03 -12.15 10.87
C GLU A 191 -16.78 -11.56 11.50
N PHE A 192 -15.65 -12.25 11.38
CA PHE A 192 -14.34 -11.73 11.76
C PHE A 192 -14.07 -10.34 11.19
N LYS A 193 -14.36 -10.14 9.90
CA LYS A 193 -14.15 -8.87 9.21
C LYS A 193 -15.04 -7.74 9.76
N ASN A 194 -16.25 -8.05 10.21
CA ASN A 194 -17.18 -7.05 10.75
C ASN A 194 -16.80 -6.66 12.18
N ASN A 195 -16.24 -7.59 12.95
CA ASN A 195 -15.96 -7.42 14.37
C ASN A 195 -14.54 -6.89 14.67
N HIS A 196 -13.62 -6.94 13.70
CA HIS A 196 -12.22 -6.56 13.91
C HIS A 196 -11.76 -5.40 13.03
N GLU A 197 -10.86 -4.58 13.56
CA GLU A 197 -10.09 -3.63 12.78
C GLU A 197 -8.89 -4.31 12.11
N ARG A 198 -8.59 -3.94 10.86
CA ARG A 198 -7.37 -4.42 10.21
C ARG A 198 -6.15 -3.88 10.95
N ILE A 199 -5.22 -4.77 11.30
CA ILE A 199 -3.86 -4.35 11.65
C ILE A 199 -3.30 -3.66 10.40
N ILE A 200 -3.28 -2.33 10.41
CA ILE A 200 -2.57 -1.54 9.41
C ILE A 200 -1.09 -1.74 9.72
N ILE A 201 -0.52 -2.78 9.13
CA ILE A 201 0.93 -2.84 9.02
C ILE A 201 1.28 -1.67 8.11
N ASN A 202 1.95 -0.64 8.63
CA ASN A 202 2.52 0.48 7.85
C ASN A 202 3.57 0.04 6.80
N GLN A 203 3.54 -1.23 6.39
CA GLN A 203 4.32 -1.83 5.33
C GLN A 203 3.40 -2.25 4.18
N ARG A 204 2.59 -1.32 3.61
CA ARG A 204 1.95 -1.57 2.30
C ARG A 204 1.33 -0.37 1.56
N ASN A 205 1.87 0.84 1.71
CA ASN A 205 1.82 1.79 0.58
C ASN A 205 2.84 1.45 -0.52
N ALA A 206 3.79 0.53 -0.28
CA ALA A 206 4.85 0.20 -1.23
C ALA A 206 4.55 -0.99 -2.19
N ARG A 207 3.41 -1.70 -2.09
CA ARG A 207 3.22 -2.95 -2.86
C ARG A 207 1.92 -3.09 -3.67
N LEU A 208 0.94 -2.18 -3.53
CA LEU A 208 -0.28 -2.22 -4.34
C LEU A 208 -0.40 -1.09 -5.37
N GLN A 209 0.54 -0.14 -5.44
CA GLN A 209 0.64 0.80 -6.57
C GLN A 209 1.39 0.22 -7.78
N ASN A 210 2.18 -0.85 -7.59
CA ASN A 210 3.11 -1.38 -8.60
C ASN A 210 2.51 -2.38 -9.60
N ARG A 211 1.18 -2.44 -9.78
CA ARG A 211 0.57 -3.29 -10.83
C ARG A 211 -0.14 -2.55 -11.96
N ASN A 212 -0.39 -1.24 -11.82
CA ASN A 212 -1.05 -0.45 -12.88
C ASN A 212 -0.17 0.67 -13.45
N TYR A 213 1.10 0.78 -13.07
CA TYR A 213 2.04 1.75 -13.65
C TYR A 213 2.93 1.11 -14.72
N ILE A 214 2.30 0.37 -15.63
CA ILE A 214 2.90 0.06 -16.92
C ILE A 214 1.80 0.37 -17.92
N ILE A 215 2.12 1.29 -18.84
CA ILE A 215 1.31 1.90 -19.91
C ILE A 215 0.96 3.37 -19.60
N ASN A 216 1.62 4.26 -20.36
CA ASN A 216 1.43 5.72 -20.55
C ASN A 216 2.49 6.66 -19.94
N THR A 217 3.75 6.44 -20.30
CA THR A 217 4.89 7.34 -20.03
C THR A 217 4.87 8.68 -20.78
N HIS A 218 3.72 9.24 -21.18
CA HIS A 218 3.69 10.54 -21.89
C HIS A 218 2.57 11.50 -21.46
N ASN A 219 1.74 11.19 -20.46
CA ASN A 219 0.60 12.06 -20.08
C ASN A 219 0.50 12.41 -18.57
N ASP A 220 1.48 12.03 -17.74
CA ASP A 220 1.37 12.20 -16.28
C ASP A 220 1.83 13.55 -15.72
N ASN A 221 2.36 14.46 -16.55
CA ASN A 221 2.75 15.79 -16.08
C ASN A 221 1.55 16.71 -15.76
N ILE A 222 0.31 16.29 -16.05
CA ILE A 222 -0.90 17.11 -15.82
C ILE A 222 -1.72 16.64 -14.60
N ASN A 223 -1.53 15.41 -14.11
CA ASN A 223 -2.39 14.83 -13.06
C ASN A 223 -1.83 14.87 -11.64
N TYR A 224 -0.69 15.53 -11.42
CA TYR A 224 -0.19 15.74 -10.07
C TYR A 224 -1.07 16.73 -9.28
N VAL A 225 -1.84 17.64 -9.90
CA VAL A 225 -2.57 18.68 -9.13
C VAL A 225 -3.85 18.19 -8.41
N ASN A 226 -4.32 16.94 -8.60
CA ASN A 226 -5.65 16.51 -8.13
C ASN A 226 -5.65 15.37 -7.09
N ARG A 227 -4.86 15.49 -6.02
CA ARG A 227 -5.12 14.71 -4.79
C ARG A 227 -5.07 15.61 -3.54
N GLN A 228 -6.28 15.83 -3.00
CA GLN A 228 -6.67 16.61 -1.81
C GLN A 228 -7.08 18.06 -2.14
N ASN A 229 -8.26 18.45 -1.66
CA ASN A 229 -8.84 19.81 -1.74
C ASN A 229 -8.02 20.81 -0.91
N VAL A 230 -6.75 21.03 -1.25
CA VAL A 230 -5.92 22.07 -0.66
C VAL A 230 -6.09 23.33 -1.49
N ILE A 231 -6.69 24.36 -0.90
CA ILE A 231 -6.83 25.67 -1.55
C ILE A 231 -5.48 26.38 -1.43
N PHE A 232 -4.74 26.45 -2.53
CA PHE A 232 -3.50 27.21 -2.61
C PHE A 232 -3.78 28.71 -2.75
N THR A 233 -2.94 29.54 -2.14
CA THR A 233 -2.94 30.97 -2.43
C THR A 233 -2.51 31.22 -3.89
N PRO A 234 -2.93 32.33 -4.52
CA PRO A 234 -2.50 32.67 -5.87
C PRO A 234 -0.98 32.73 -6.03
N GLU A 235 -0.27 33.16 -4.98
CA GLU A 235 1.19 33.18 -4.94
C GLU A 235 1.79 31.77 -4.95
N GLN A 236 1.25 30.84 -4.14
CA GLN A 236 1.65 29.44 -4.15
C GLN A 236 1.44 28.79 -5.52
N GLN A 237 0.31 29.07 -6.18
CA GLN A 237 0.03 28.57 -7.53
C GLN A 237 1.05 29.08 -8.55
N ASN A 238 1.37 30.38 -8.51
CA ASN A 238 2.38 30.96 -9.40
C ASN A 238 3.77 30.33 -9.19
N ARG A 239 4.16 30.05 -7.94
CA ARG A 239 5.43 29.38 -7.62
C ARG A 239 5.47 27.95 -8.14
N ILE A 240 4.40 27.18 -7.95
CA ILE A 240 4.30 25.80 -8.47
C ILE A 240 4.38 25.79 -10.00
N SER A 241 3.70 26.72 -10.68
CA SER A 241 3.76 26.85 -12.14
C SER A 241 5.19 27.14 -12.62
N ARG A 242 5.91 28.08 -11.98
CA ARG A 242 7.32 28.37 -12.30
C ARG A 242 8.24 27.17 -12.07
N LEU A 243 7.99 26.40 -11.01
CA LEU A 243 8.74 25.17 -10.74
C LEU A 243 8.54 24.14 -11.85
N ILE A 244 7.31 23.96 -12.34
CA ILE A 244 7.00 23.04 -13.44
C ILE A 244 7.71 23.47 -14.73
N GLU A 245 7.70 24.77 -15.05
CA GLU A 245 8.43 25.32 -16.20
C GLU A 245 9.94 25.07 -16.05
N THR A 246 10.50 25.32 -14.86
CA THR A 246 11.92 25.12 -14.56
C THR A 246 12.34 23.66 -14.71
N ARG A 247 11.46 22.70 -14.39
CA ARG A 247 11.73 21.26 -14.55
C ARG A 247 11.89 20.81 -16.01
N ASN A 248 11.40 21.58 -16.97
CA ASN A 248 11.61 21.34 -18.40
C ASN A 248 12.95 21.88 -18.92
N THR A 249 13.71 22.60 -18.09
CA THR A 249 15.04 23.12 -18.44
C THR A 249 16.16 22.12 -18.15
N SER A 250 17.40 22.43 -18.54
CA SER A 250 18.56 21.58 -18.29
C SER A 250 18.83 21.41 -16.79
N LEU A 251 19.37 20.26 -16.39
CA LEU A 251 19.66 19.96 -14.98
C LEU A 251 20.59 21.00 -14.34
N SER A 252 21.57 21.51 -15.08
CA SER A 252 22.46 22.58 -14.61
C SER A 252 21.70 23.87 -14.33
N GLN A 253 20.74 24.26 -15.19
CA GLN A 253 19.93 25.46 -14.95
C GLN A 253 19.03 25.29 -13.73
N ARG A 254 18.47 24.10 -13.53
CA ARG A 254 17.68 23.76 -12.34
C ARG A 254 18.49 23.91 -11.06
N ILE A 255 19.74 23.43 -11.05
CA ILE A 255 20.65 23.56 -9.90
C ILE A 255 20.97 25.03 -9.61
N ILE A 256 21.26 25.82 -10.65
CA ILE A 256 21.51 27.26 -10.49
C ILE A 256 20.29 27.94 -9.86
N ASN A 257 19.09 27.71 -10.41
CA ASN A 257 17.85 28.29 -9.89
C ASN A 257 17.55 27.88 -8.45
N LEU A 258 17.80 26.62 -8.11
CA LEU A 258 17.61 26.08 -6.77
C LEU A 258 18.52 26.76 -5.74
N PHE A 259 19.82 26.89 -6.04
CA PHE A 259 20.78 27.52 -5.13
C PHE A 259 20.51 29.03 -5.00
N MET A 260 20.14 29.71 -6.08
CA MET A 260 19.69 31.12 -6.01
C MET A 260 18.47 31.29 -5.10
N GLU A 261 17.52 30.36 -5.13
CA GLU A 261 16.34 30.44 -4.25
C GLU A 261 16.72 30.21 -2.78
N ILE A 262 17.62 29.25 -2.50
CA ILE A 262 18.12 29.01 -1.14
C ILE A 262 18.84 30.26 -0.59
N ASP A 263 19.59 30.96 -1.45
CA ASP A 263 20.25 32.23 -1.13
C ASP A 263 19.23 33.33 -0.82
N GLN A 264 18.16 33.46 -1.62
CA GLN A 264 17.09 34.42 -1.38
C GLN A 264 16.34 34.16 -0.05
N LEU A 265 16.25 32.89 0.36
CA LEU A 265 15.69 32.51 1.67
C LEU A 265 16.62 32.83 2.86
N GLY A 266 17.84 33.32 2.58
CA GLY A 266 18.77 33.85 3.58
C GLY A 266 19.96 32.98 3.91
N ASN A 267 20.27 31.95 3.09
CA ASN A 267 21.41 31.07 3.32
C ASN A 267 22.43 31.24 2.20
N TYR A 268 23.65 31.73 2.48
CA TYR A 268 24.66 31.88 1.44
C TYR A 268 25.24 30.53 1.02
N THR A 269 24.93 30.07 -0.20
CA THR A 269 25.34 28.76 -0.71
C THR A 269 26.30 28.84 -1.88
N GLN A 270 26.95 27.70 -2.19
CA GLN A 270 27.80 27.56 -3.37
C GLN A 270 27.42 26.30 -4.13
N ILE A 271 27.20 26.43 -5.44
CA ILE A 271 26.82 25.32 -6.34
C ILE A 271 27.88 24.20 -6.32
N SER A 272 29.15 24.56 -6.16
CA SER A 272 30.28 23.62 -6.07
C SER A 272 30.13 22.62 -4.93
N TRP A 273 29.38 22.95 -3.86
CA TRP A 273 29.12 22.03 -2.76
C TRP A 273 28.30 20.82 -3.17
N PHE A 274 27.49 20.94 -4.22
CA PHE A 274 26.65 19.88 -4.77
C PHE A 274 27.25 19.26 -6.03
N GLU A 275 27.84 20.07 -6.92
CA GLU A 275 28.39 19.55 -8.19
C GLU A 275 29.66 18.72 -8.02
N SER A 276 30.43 18.94 -6.97
CA SER A 276 31.65 18.18 -6.68
C SER A 276 31.40 16.79 -6.10
N LEU A 277 30.14 16.42 -5.82
CA LEU A 277 29.79 15.15 -5.19
C LEU A 277 29.93 13.98 -6.18
N ASN A 278 30.41 12.85 -5.67
CA ASN A 278 30.42 11.58 -6.40
C ASN A 278 29.10 10.81 -6.20
N ILE A 279 28.95 9.70 -6.93
CA ILE A 279 27.73 8.88 -6.91
C ILE A 279 27.39 8.42 -5.48
N ASP A 280 28.37 7.92 -4.73
CA ASP A 280 28.17 7.46 -3.35
C ASP A 280 27.72 8.59 -2.42
N SER A 281 28.29 9.79 -2.58
CA SER A 281 27.89 10.97 -1.84
C SER A 281 26.48 11.42 -2.19
N PHE A 282 26.05 11.31 -3.46
CA PHE A 282 24.66 11.58 -3.84
C PHE A 282 23.68 10.56 -3.26
N VAL A 283 24.03 9.27 -3.24
CA VAL A 283 23.21 8.23 -2.59
C VAL A 283 23.08 8.50 -1.09
N ARG A 284 24.18 8.86 -0.42
CA ARG A 284 24.17 9.26 1.00
C ARG A 284 23.35 10.53 1.21
N LEU A 285 23.51 11.54 0.36
CA LEU A 285 22.77 12.79 0.44
C LEU A 285 21.26 12.56 0.41
N TYR A 286 20.81 11.79 -0.58
CA TYR A 286 19.40 11.42 -0.72
C TYR A 286 18.91 10.62 0.50
N GLY A 287 19.71 9.68 0.99
CA GLY A 287 19.40 8.90 2.19
C GLY A 287 19.30 9.76 3.46
N HIS A 288 20.24 10.68 3.67
CA HIS A 288 20.24 11.60 4.80
C HIS A 288 19.04 12.55 4.75
N LEU A 289 18.72 13.11 3.58
CA LEU A 289 17.54 13.96 3.42
C LEU A 289 16.24 13.17 3.69
N TYR A 290 16.15 11.93 3.21
CA TYR A 290 15.03 11.04 3.50
C TYR A 290 14.88 10.79 5.00
N ASP A 291 15.98 10.50 5.68
CA ASP A 291 16.00 10.25 7.12
C ASP A 291 15.63 11.51 7.93
N ILE A 292 16.10 12.69 7.53
CA ILE A 292 15.72 13.97 8.15
C ILE A 292 14.21 14.21 8.02
N TRP A 293 13.67 14.01 6.81
CA TRP A 293 12.27 14.26 6.52
C TRP A 293 11.31 13.30 7.26
N TYR A 294 11.65 12.01 7.33
CA TYR A 294 10.76 10.98 7.90
C TYR A 294 11.06 10.61 9.35
N THR A 295 12.32 10.62 9.76
CA THR A 295 12.76 10.02 11.04
C THR A 295 13.24 11.07 12.03
N ARG A 296 14.24 11.90 11.65
CA ARG A 296 15.00 12.70 12.63
C ARG A 296 14.36 14.03 13.02
N SER A 297 13.62 14.68 12.13
CA SER A 297 13.06 16.01 12.44
C SER A 297 11.95 15.98 13.51
N GLN A 298 11.43 14.80 13.87
CA GLN A 298 10.27 14.59 14.75
C GLN A 298 9.09 15.51 14.45
N THR A 299 9.02 16.05 13.23
CA THR A 299 8.05 17.08 12.87
C THR A 299 6.65 16.48 12.86
N PRO A 300 5.67 17.11 13.53
CA PRO A 300 4.27 16.73 13.39
C PRO A 300 3.86 16.74 11.92
N ARG A 301 2.90 15.87 11.59
CA ARG A 301 2.40 15.72 10.21
C ARG A 301 1.91 17.05 9.64
N GLU A 302 1.33 17.91 10.46
CA GLU A 302 0.82 19.23 10.09
C GLU A 302 1.95 20.16 9.60
N ILE A 303 3.07 20.20 10.32
CA ILE A 303 4.25 21.00 9.92
C ILE A 303 4.82 20.48 8.61
N ARG A 304 4.91 19.15 8.41
CA ARG A 304 5.38 18.58 7.13
C ARG A 304 4.47 18.94 5.95
N VAL A 305 3.15 18.98 6.17
CA VAL A 305 2.20 19.43 5.13
C VAL A 305 2.39 20.92 4.84
N ASN A 306 2.76 21.73 5.83
CA ASN A 306 3.04 23.15 5.60
C ASN A 306 4.37 23.38 4.86
N ILE A 307 5.40 22.56 5.12
CA ILE A 307 6.71 22.61 4.43
C ILE A 307 6.60 22.10 2.99
N CYS A 308 5.85 21.02 2.77
CA CYS A 308 5.70 20.42 1.46
C CYS A 308 4.26 19.89 1.29
N PRO A 309 3.31 20.77 0.93
CA PRO A 309 1.90 20.41 0.80
C PRO A 309 1.69 19.43 -0.34
N PHE A 310 2.40 19.64 -1.46
CA PHE A 310 2.34 18.77 -2.62
C PHE A 310 3.44 19.14 -3.66
N PRO A 311 4.12 18.17 -4.31
CA PRO A 311 4.09 16.71 -4.14
C PRO A 311 5.03 16.23 -3.02
N ASN A 312 4.90 14.97 -2.59
CA ASN A 312 5.86 14.37 -1.63
C ASN A 312 7.30 14.55 -2.15
N PRO A 313 8.27 15.03 -1.32
CA PRO A 313 9.63 15.31 -1.78
C PRO A 313 10.31 14.14 -2.49
N PHE A 314 9.91 12.90 -2.18
CA PHE A 314 10.51 11.67 -2.71
C PHE A 314 9.56 10.88 -3.63
N SER A 315 8.51 11.51 -4.20
CA SER A 315 7.45 10.81 -4.95
C SER A 315 7.91 10.10 -6.23
N ASN A 316 8.95 10.61 -6.88
CA ASN A 316 9.33 10.19 -8.23
C ASN A 316 10.46 9.15 -8.27
N SER A 317 11.04 8.82 -7.12
CA SER A 317 12.29 8.06 -7.05
C SER A 317 12.18 6.94 -6.03
N ASN A 318 11.94 5.72 -6.49
CA ASN A 318 12.11 4.55 -5.64
C ASN A 318 13.61 4.42 -5.32
N TYR A 319 14.02 4.85 -4.13
CA TYR A 319 15.38 4.79 -3.58
C TYR A 319 16.14 3.48 -3.87
N ARG A 320 15.42 2.34 -3.91
CA ARG A 320 15.98 1.01 -4.21
C ARG A 320 16.46 0.80 -5.66
N TYR A 321 15.98 1.57 -6.64
CA TYR A 321 16.47 1.46 -8.03
C TYR A 321 17.67 2.38 -8.28
N LEU A 322 17.83 3.44 -7.48
CA LEU A 322 18.96 4.37 -7.58
C LEU A 322 20.29 3.72 -7.17
N THR A 323 20.25 2.74 -6.26
CA THR A 323 21.44 2.03 -5.76
C THR A 323 21.87 0.84 -6.62
N GLY A 324 21.05 0.45 -7.61
CA GLY A 324 21.19 -0.86 -8.27
C GLY A 324 21.78 -0.87 -9.69
N ALA A 325 21.65 0.19 -10.50
CA ALA A 325 22.01 0.08 -11.92
C ALA A 325 22.16 1.38 -12.73
N TYR A 326 22.04 2.58 -12.14
CA TYR A 326 21.95 3.81 -12.94
C TYR A 326 23.05 4.80 -12.56
N GLY A 327 23.64 5.45 -13.57
CA GLY A 327 24.80 6.35 -13.44
C GLY A 327 24.55 7.62 -12.61
N LEU A 328 25.46 8.59 -12.73
CA LEU A 328 25.44 9.82 -11.91
C LEU A 328 24.19 10.69 -12.16
N ASP A 329 23.68 10.74 -13.39
CA ASP A 329 22.61 11.68 -13.74
C ASP A 329 21.26 11.37 -13.09
N PRO A 330 20.77 10.11 -13.01
CA PRO A 330 19.50 9.80 -12.36
C PRO A 330 19.48 10.08 -10.85
N ILE A 331 20.56 9.77 -10.12
CA ILE A 331 20.63 10.08 -8.68
C ILE A 331 20.75 11.58 -8.45
N LYS A 332 21.54 12.29 -9.26
CA LYS A 332 21.66 13.75 -9.21
C LYS A 332 20.30 14.41 -9.47
N THR A 333 19.57 13.95 -10.47
CA THR A 333 18.21 14.43 -10.79
C THR A 333 17.24 14.16 -9.63
N ALA A 334 17.29 12.98 -9.02
CA ALA A 334 16.45 12.65 -7.86
C ALA A 334 16.72 13.56 -6.66
N CYS A 335 17.98 13.88 -6.38
CA CYS A 335 18.35 14.84 -5.33
C CYS A 335 17.81 16.25 -5.63
N VAL A 336 17.96 16.73 -6.87
CA VAL A 336 17.47 18.05 -7.29
C VAL A 336 15.94 18.12 -7.19
N GLU A 337 15.22 17.09 -7.62
CA GLU A 337 13.75 17.04 -7.49
C GLU A 337 13.29 17.10 -6.04
N ALA A 338 13.97 16.38 -5.14
CA ALA A 338 13.67 16.40 -3.72
C ALA A 338 13.94 17.78 -3.08
N PHE A 339 15.06 18.41 -3.44
CA PHE A 339 15.40 19.75 -2.96
C PHE A 339 14.39 20.78 -3.46
N GLU A 340 14.04 20.73 -4.76
CA GLU A 340 13.05 21.62 -5.36
C GLU A 340 11.69 21.52 -4.65
N ASN A 341 11.21 20.30 -4.38
CA ASN A 341 9.95 20.11 -3.68
C ASN A 341 9.99 20.75 -2.28
N LEU A 342 11.09 20.64 -1.54
CA LEU A 342 11.19 21.19 -0.19
C LEU A 342 11.35 22.72 -0.17
N VAL A 343 12.06 23.30 -1.14
CA VAL A 343 12.39 24.74 -1.15
C VAL A 343 11.27 25.59 -1.76
N PHE A 344 10.60 25.10 -2.80
CA PHE A 344 9.64 25.90 -3.57
C PHE A 344 8.18 25.73 -3.13
N THR A 345 7.80 24.60 -2.50
CA THR A 345 6.38 24.29 -2.26
C THR A 345 5.84 24.70 -0.90
N GLY A 346 6.69 25.20 0.02
CA GLY A 346 6.27 25.60 1.35
C GLY A 346 5.15 26.65 1.37
N SER A 347 4.31 26.56 2.40
CA SER A 347 3.07 27.34 2.48
C SER A 347 3.33 28.85 2.60
N ASP A 348 4.36 29.22 3.36
CA ASP A 348 4.88 30.58 3.49
C ASP A 348 6.42 30.56 3.46
N ASP A 349 7.04 31.73 3.60
CA ASP A 349 8.49 31.85 3.57
C ASP A 349 9.17 31.24 4.80
N GLU A 350 8.50 31.12 5.95
CA GLU A 350 9.07 30.47 7.13
C GLU A 350 9.20 28.95 6.91
N TYR A 351 8.15 28.32 6.39
CA TYR A 351 8.17 26.90 6.04
C TYR A 351 9.12 26.59 4.88
N ARG A 352 9.29 27.53 3.94
CA ARG A 352 10.30 27.41 2.86
C ARG A 352 11.72 27.51 3.40
N LYS A 353 11.99 28.44 4.32
CA LYS A 353 13.27 28.51 5.04
C LYS A 353 13.55 27.20 5.78
N LEU A 354 12.53 26.61 6.42
CA LEU A 354 12.66 25.32 7.09
C LEU A 354 12.98 24.17 6.11
N GLY A 355 12.32 24.15 4.94
CA GLY A 355 12.64 23.21 3.87
C GLY A 355 14.08 23.37 3.35
N ALA A 356 14.53 24.60 3.14
CA ALA A 356 15.90 24.91 2.75
C ALA A 356 16.92 24.47 3.83
N ILE A 357 16.61 24.69 5.12
CA ILE A 357 17.46 24.23 6.23
C ILE A 357 17.61 22.70 6.20
N TYR A 358 16.55 21.92 5.98
CA TYR A 358 16.65 20.45 5.89
C TYR A 358 17.54 19.98 4.74
N VAL A 359 17.43 20.66 3.59
CA VAL A 359 18.29 20.42 2.44
C VAL A 359 19.76 20.71 2.79
N LEU A 360 20.04 21.83 3.45
CA LEU A 360 21.40 22.24 3.81
C LEU A 360 22.00 21.33 4.88
N ILE A 361 21.22 20.91 5.87
CA ILE A 361 21.65 19.92 6.88
C ILE A 361 22.08 18.62 6.18
N ALA A 362 21.30 18.11 5.24
CA ALA A 362 21.68 16.91 4.49
C ALA A 362 22.96 17.13 3.67
N LEU A 363 23.14 18.33 3.10
CA LEU A 363 24.30 18.68 2.29
C LEU A 363 25.59 18.78 3.13
N THR A 364 25.55 19.35 4.34
CA THR A 364 26.74 19.43 5.22
C THR A 364 27.23 18.05 5.69
N MET A 365 26.37 17.03 5.68
CA MET A 365 26.78 15.65 6.00
C MET A 365 27.69 15.04 4.94
N VAL A 366 27.53 15.43 3.66
CA VAL A 366 28.26 14.83 2.53
C VAL A 366 29.29 15.74 1.88
N SER A 367 29.13 17.06 2.00
CA SER A 367 29.99 18.07 1.37
C SER A 367 30.84 18.78 2.40
N THR A 368 32.17 18.68 2.27
CA THR A 368 33.11 19.32 3.20
C THR A 368 33.03 20.84 3.14
N GLY A 369 32.93 21.42 1.93
CA GLY A 369 32.78 22.86 1.75
C GLY A 369 31.52 23.42 2.40
N ALA A 370 30.39 22.72 2.30
CA ALA A 370 29.16 23.11 2.98
C ALA A 370 29.29 23.00 4.51
N ARG A 371 29.97 21.95 4.99
CA ARG A 371 30.18 21.72 6.43
C ARG A 371 31.04 22.81 7.07
N GLU A 372 32.11 23.23 6.40
CA GLU A 372 33.00 24.28 6.87
C GLU A 372 32.32 25.66 6.86
N ALA A 373 31.47 25.92 5.86
CA ALA A 373 30.73 27.17 5.74
C ALA A 373 29.56 27.27 6.75
N MET A 374 28.92 26.15 7.09
CA MET A 374 27.75 26.09 7.97
C MET A 374 27.89 25.01 9.06
N PRO A 375 28.88 25.13 9.97
CA PRO A 375 29.15 24.11 10.99
C PRO A 375 27.97 23.93 11.95
N TRP A 376 27.22 25.00 12.26
CA TRP A 376 26.05 24.95 13.14
C TRP A 376 24.95 24.03 12.61
N LEU A 377 24.78 23.94 11.27
CA LEU A 377 23.82 23.02 10.66
C LEU A 377 24.28 21.57 10.78
N TYR A 378 25.57 21.32 10.59
CA TYR A 378 26.14 19.99 10.76
C TYR A 378 26.05 19.50 12.21
N GLU A 379 26.38 20.36 13.17
CA GLU A 379 26.33 20.04 14.60
C GLU A 379 24.90 19.77 15.08
N SER A 380 23.92 20.48 14.52
CA SER A 380 22.50 20.27 14.86
C SER A 380 22.04 18.82 14.66
N VAL A 381 22.66 18.08 13.73
CA VAL A 381 22.35 16.66 13.46
C VAL A 381 22.62 15.76 14.67
N SER A 382 23.54 16.13 15.55
CA SER A 382 23.91 15.35 16.74
C SER A 382 22.98 15.61 17.94
N ILE A 383 22.08 16.59 17.84
CA ILE A 383 21.19 17.04 18.90
C ILE A 383 19.77 16.45 18.75
N PHE A 384 19.45 15.84 17.60
CA PHE A 384 18.14 15.26 17.28
C PHE A 384 17.95 13.80 17.70
#